data_AF-A0A9W8M1E2-F1
#
_entry.id   AF-A0A9W8M1E2-F1
#
_cell.length_a   1.000
_cell.length_b   1.000
_cell.length_c   1.000
_cell.angle_alpha   90.00
_cell.angle_beta   90.00
_cell.angle_gamma   90.00
#
_symmetry.space_group_name_H-M   'P 1'
#
loop_
_entity.id
_entity.type
_entity.pdbx_description
1 polymer ?
#
loop_
_entity_poly.entity_id
_entity_poly.type
_entity_poly.pdbx_seq_one_letter_code
_entity_poly.pdbx_strand_id
1 'polypeptide(L)'
;MSIFKRFRQSPARKAYILNFIAIAIFALVILGVVLGTVLPNRNKASQSDATDGMESSADWIDYCDGEDYEVENKDIDSFDSSISSMPPRIPMIPHHSSSSDILLDYLITSDIESEASSTSATASEDLDSIDSTQSTEQESPSEGYNNLAEPLLWGLTYSPYNINGSCPDLATVSSQLLKVAQVTGNIRLYSTDCSQLRLIVQAISNANINLKIYAGIWISNGATRMNSDLDEFVSIAKQYGSSLIKGLSVGNEEVSKGMGEPTLIEYINQVRSRLQTEGLGHIPIYTTEQDAHFSSALANVCDVIQVNLQTVFDSTFTSITESVNSVLQRANSVKTNIANGKPVRIGETGWSSAGNIGPSPLTLENEIAYAQKFKCAAADAGYEYFYFEAKNALWKQGEATSEQNFGIFSADFMPKFDFSLLSSC
;
A
#
# COMPACT_ATOMS: atom_id res chain seq x y z
N MET A 1 5.33 58.45 27.50
CA MET A 1 5.20 57.06 28.01
C MET A 1 5.27 56.12 26.80
N SER A 2 6.00 54.99 26.77
CA SER A 2 7.06 54.47 27.65
C SER A 2 7.87 53.37 26.90
N ILE A 3 9.22 53.45 26.96
CA ILE A 3 10.27 52.38 27.03
C ILE A 3 9.90 50.95 26.48
N PHE A 4 10.60 50.32 25.52
CA PHE A 4 11.93 49.63 25.53
C PHE A 4 12.34 49.36 24.05
N LYS A 5 13.58 49.40 23.52
CA LYS A 5 14.99 49.16 23.92
C LYS A 5 15.49 47.69 23.95
N ARG A 6 16.34 47.36 22.96
CA ARG A 6 17.34 46.27 22.82
C ARG A 6 16.89 44.88 22.33
N PHE A 7 17.46 44.46 21.19
CA PHE A 7 17.99 43.10 21.00
C PHE A 7 19.45 43.15 20.56
N ARG A 8 20.26 42.22 21.08
CA ARG A 8 21.72 42.13 20.92
C ARG A 8 22.02 40.91 20.06
N GLN A 9 22.75 41.05 18.95
CA GLN A 9 23.03 39.93 18.04
C GLN A 9 23.88 38.85 18.73
N SER A 10 23.52 37.57 18.55
CA SER A 10 24.24 36.45 19.16
C SER A 10 25.36 35.91 18.26
N PRO A 11 26.47 35.37 18.82
CA PRO A 11 27.59 34.84 18.02
C PRO A 11 27.23 33.65 17.12
N ALA A 12 26.19 32.87 17.48
CA ALA A 12 25.84 31.62 16.82
C ALA A 12 25.52 31.76 15.32
N ARG A 13 24.91 32.88 14.88
CA ARG A 13 24.59 33.10 13.46
C ARG A 13 25.82 33.33 12.57
N LYS A 14 26.96 33.79 13.11
CA LYS A 14 28.20 33.94 12.33
C LYS A 14 28.86 32.59 12.02
N ALA A 15 28.79 31.63 12.95
CA ALA A 15 29.33 30.29 12.75
C ALA A 15 28.59 29.52 11.64
N TYR A 16 27.25 29.63 11.58
CA TYR A 16 26.45 28.97 10.55
C TYR A 16 26.75 29.48 9.13
N ILE A 17 26.92 30.79 8.95
CA ILE A 17 27.22 31.38 7.62
C ILE A 17 28.64 30.99 7.16
N LEU A 18 29.62 30.95 8.06
CA LEU A 18 30.98 30.51 7.75
C LEU A 18 31.05 29.02 7.36
N ASN A 19 30.31 28.15 8.04
CA ASN A 19 30.23 26.73 7.67
C ASN A 19 29.57 26.53 6.29
N PHE A 20 28.51 27.27 5.97
CA PHE A 20 27.84 27.16 4.67
C PHE A 20 28.77 27.54 3.49
N ILE A 21 29.58 28.59 3.67
CA ILE A 21 30.56 29.02 2.67
C ILE A 21 31.69 28.00 2.52
N ALA A 22 32.18 27.42 3.63
CA ALA A 22 33.22 26.38 3.59
C ALA A 22 32.75 25.10 2.86
N ILE A 23 31.52 24.65 3.11
CA ILE A 23 30.92 23.48 2.45
C ILE A 23 30.72 23.73 0.95
N ALA A 24 30.25 24.92 0.56
CA ALA A 24 30.08 25.28 -0.85
C ALA A 24 31.41 25.31 -1.63
N ILE A 25 32.49 25.81 -1.02
CA ILE A 25 33.83 25.79 -1.62
C ILE A 25 34.34 24.35 -1.77
N PHE A 26 34.13 23.49 -0.77
CA PHE A 26 34.56 22.09 -0.82
C PHE A 26 33.83 21.29 -1.92
N ALA A 27 32.53 21.54 -2.11
CA ALA A 27 31.74 20.92 -3.18
C ALA A 27 32.23 21.31 -4.58
N LEU A 28 32.60 22.58 -4.80
CA LEU A 28 33.14 23.07 -6.08
C LEU A 28 34.53 22.48 -6.39
N VAL A 29 35.38 22.28 -5.37
CA VAL A 29 36.69 21.63 -5.56
C VAL A 29 36.51 20.16 -5.96
N ILE A 30 35.58 19.42 -5.34
CA ILE A 30 35.30 18.02 -5.72
C ILE A 30 34.76 17.94 -7.15
N LEU A 31 33.87 18.84 -7.56
CA LEU A 31 33.34 18.87 -8.93
C LEU A 31 34.44 19.14 -9.97
N GLY A 32 35.38 20.04 -9.66
CA GLY A 32 36.53 20.33 -10.52
C GLY A 32 37.53 19.18 -10.66
N VAL A 33 37.68 18.34 -9.62
CA VAL A 33 38.56 17.16 -9.67
C VAL A 33 37.95 16.04 -10.52
N VAL A 34 36.63 15.83 -10.48
CA VAL A 34 35.95 14.79 -11.27
C VAL A 34 35.98 15.07 -12.78
N LEU A 35 35.90 16.35 -13.20
CA LEU A 35 36.04 16.75 -14.60
C LEU A 35 37.49 16.65 -15.13
N GLY A 36 38.49 16.50 -14.26
CA GLY A 36 39.91 16.44 -14.64
C GLY A 36 40.43 15.07 -15.08
N THR A 37 39.65 13.99 -14.96
CA THR A 37 40.15 12.61 -15.09
C THR A 37 39.65 11.82 -16.31
N VAL A 38 38.92 12.43 -17.25
CA VAL A 38 38.40 11.75 -18.46
C VAL A 38 38.75 12.50 -19.75
N LEU A 39 40.02 12.45 -20.16
CA LEU A 39 40.45 12.73 -21.54
C LEU A 39 41.63 11.81 -21.93
N PRO A 40 41.49 10.93 -22.94
CA PRO A 40 42.61 10.14 -23.45
C PRO A 40 43.48 10.94 -24.43
N ASN A 41 44.79 10.78 -24.27
CA ASN A 41 45.85 11.49 -24.97
C ASN A 41 46.01 10.99 -26.42
N ARG A 42 46.06 11.89 -27.42
CA ARG A 42 46.49 11.57 -28.80
C ARG A 42 47.35 12.68 -29.40
N ASN A 43 48.65 12.43 -29.48
CA ASN A 43 49.60 13.17 -30.30
C ASN A 43 50.09 12.30 -31.46
N LYS A 44 49.95 12.80 -32.71
CA LYS A 44 50.94 12.70 -33.80
C LYS A 44 50.46 13.45 -35.05
N ALA A 45 51.34 14.28 -35.60
CA ALA A 45 51.25 14.87 -36.95
C ALA A 45 51.82 13.88 -38.00
N SER A 46 51.90 14.10 -39.32
CA SER A 46 51.72 15.26 -40.22
C SER A 46 51.71 14.79 -41.70
N GLN A 47 51.20 15.62 -42.65
CA GLN A 47 51.48 15.59 -44.12
C GLN A 47 50.93 14.37 -44.94
N SER A 48 50.59 14.48 -46.24
CA SER A 48 50.43 15.61 -47.18
C SER A 48 49.53 15.26 -48.40
N ASP A 49 49.28 16.27 -49.24
CA ASP A 49 48.92 16.24 -50.68
C ASP A 49 47.44 16.20 -51.16
N ALA A 50 47.28 16.79 -52.36
CA ALA A 50 46.05 17.24 -53.04
C ALA A 50 45.50 16.17 -54.03
N THR A 51 44.40 16.31 -54.80
CA THR A 51 43.90 17.43 -55.64
C THR A 51 42.42 17.30 -56.04
N ASP A 52 41.81 18.45 -56.40
CA ASP A 52 40.75 18.71 -57.41
C ASP A 52 39.34 18.07 -57.39
N GLY A 53 38.32 18.87 -57.74
CA GLY A 53 36.96 18.38 -58.07
C GLY A 53 35.77 19.33 -57.84
N MET A 54 35.72 20.43 -58.60
CA MET A 54 34.60 21.31 -59.01
C MET A 54 33.15 20.76 -58.93
N GLU A 55 32.16 21.55 -58.44
CA GLU A 55 31.08 22.28 -59.21
C GLU A 55 30.16 21.39 -60.08
N SER A 56 28.85 21.63 -60.32
CA SER A 56 27.77 22.51 -59.82
C SER A 56 26.42 21.78 -60.10
N SER A 57 25.18 22.29 -60.04
CA SER A 57 24.49 23.55 -59.66
C SER A 57 23.00 23.21 -59.37
N ALA A 58 22.18 24.19 -58.99
CA ALA A 58 20.70 24.08 -58.96
C ALA A 58 20.07 24.93 -60.09
N ASP A 59 18.83 24.62 -60.51
CA ASP A 59 18.00 25.52 -61.33
C ASP A 59 16.47 25.29 -61.15
N TRP A 60 15.64 26.17 -61.71
CA TRP A 60 14.33 26.62 -61.16
C TRP A 60 13.04 26.32 -61.99
N ILE A 61 11.86 26.62 -61.37
CA ILE A 61 10.62 27.22 -61.99
C ILE A 61 9.68 26.26 -62.81
N ASP A 62 8.32 26.33 -62.85
CA ASP A 62 7.30 27.35 -62.51
C ASP A 62 5.84 26.79 -62.25
N TYR A 63 4.97 27.58 -61.56
CA TYR A 63 3.47 27.81 -61.64
C TYR A 63 2.42 26.71 -62.06
N CYS A 64 1.10 26.72 -61.74
CA CYS A 64 0.06 27.75 -61.40
C CYS A 64 -1.05 27.22 -60.41
N ASP A 65 -1.90 28.16 -59.93
CA ASP A 65 -3.28 28.03 -59.35
C ASP A 65 -3.49 27.29 -58.00
N GLY A 66 -4.38 27.70 -57.09
CA GLY A 66 -5.24 28.91 -57.03
C GLY A 66 -6.42 28.76 -56.03
N GLU A 67 -6.86 29.89 -55.46
CA GLU A 67 -8.05 30.16 -54.58
C GLU A 67 -7.82 30.42 -53.07
N ASP A 68 -8.27 31.60 -52.64
CA ASP A 68 -8.29 32.12 -51.27
C ASP A 68 -9.62 31.82 -50.56
N TYR A 69 -9.56 31.55 -49.25
CA TYR A 69 -10.70 31.75 -48.33
C TYR A 69 -10.19 32.25 -46.96
N GLU A 70 -10.39 33.54 -46.67
CA GLU A 70 -10.30 34.08 -45.31
C GLU A 70 -11.63 33.91 -44.58
N VAL A 71 -11.63 33.35 -43.36
CA VAL A 71 -12.71 33.55 -42.38
C VAL A 71 -12.13 33.67 -40.96
N GLU A 72 -12.31 34.86 -40.39
CA GLU A 72 -12.32 35.26 -38.97
C GLU A 72 -11.60 34.39 -37.91
N ASN A 73 -10.54 34.97 -37.32
CA ASN A 73 -10.18 34.68 -35.93
C ASN A 73 -11.33 35.06 -34.98
N LYS A 74 -11.68 34.17 -34.06
CA LYS A 74 -12.47 34.48 -32.86
C LYS A 74 -11.78 33.93 -31.63
N ASP A 75 -11.75 34.75 -30.59
CA ASP A 75 -11.05 34.49 -29.34
C ASP A 75 -11.61 33.27 -28.60
N ILE A 76 -10.73 32.42 -28.08
CA ILE A 76 -11.02 31.49 -26.99
C ILE A 76 -9.99 31.73 -25.88
N ASP A 77 -10.30 32.71 -25.04
CA ASP A 77 -9.79 32.77 -23.67
C ASP A 77 -10.53 31.71 -22.84
N SER A 78 -9.82 30.69 -22.37
CA SER A 78 -10.05 29.96 -21.09
C SER A 78 -9.31 28.61 -21.08
N PHE A 79 -8.00 28.64 -20.84
CA PHE A 79 -7.31 27.45 -20.32
C PHE A 79 -7.69 27.27 -18.85
N ASP A 80 -8.73 26.48 -18.59
CA ASP A 80 -9.08 26.06 -17.23
C ASP A 80 -7.97 25.18 -16.67
N SER A 81 -7.30 25.68 -15.65
CA SER A 81 -6.25 24.97 -14.92
C SER A 81 -6.86 24.27 -13.72
N SER A 82 -7.65 23.23 -13.99
CA SER A 82 -8.17 22.33 -12.97
C SER A 82 -7.01 21.57 -12.31
N ILE A 83 -6.55 22.11 -11.19
CA ILE A 83 -5.51 21.53 -10.34
C ILE A 83 -5.99 20.17 -9.86
N SER A 84 -5.36 19.10 -10.37
CA SER A 84 -5.48 17.77 -9.79
C SER A 84 -5.02 17.83 -8.33
N SER A 85 -5.91 17.49 -7.41
CA SER A 85 -5.59 17.45 -5.98
C SER A 85 -4.72 16.21 -5.72
N MET A 86 -3.47 16.45 -5.33
CA MET A 86 -2.54 15.37 -4.96
C MET A 86 -3.15 14.53 -3.81
N PRO A 87 -3.04 13.19 -3.86
CA PRO A 87 -3.36 12.35 -2.71
C PRO A 87 -2.39 12.65 -1.55
N PRO A 88 -2.81 12.40 -0.30
CA PRO A 88 -2.10 12.87 0.88
C PRO A 88 -0.71 12.24 1.10
N ARG A 89 0.18 13.02 1.72
CA ARG A 89 1.52 12.58 2.10
C ARG A 89 1.48 11.91 3.48
N ILE A 90 1.55 10.58 3.50
CA ILE A 90 1.79 9.83 4.75
C ILE A 90 3.04 10.41 5.45
N PRO A 91 2.93 10.87 6.72
CA PRO A 91 4.06 11.49 7.42
C PRO A 91 5.14 10.47 7.77
N MET A 92 6.41 10.86 7.60
CA MET A 92 7.56 10.04 8.02
C MET A 92 7.62 9.97 9.56
N ILE A 93 7.62 8.74 10.10
CA ILE A 93 7.99 8.47 11.50
C ILE A 93 9.49 8.12 11.54
N PRO A 94 10.31 8.73 12.43
CA PRO A 94 11.73 8.44 12.51
C PRO A 94 12.01 7.05 13.09
N HIS A 95 12.85 6.25 12.41
CA HIS A 95 13.31 4.97 12.92
C HIS A 95 14.20 5.14 14.16
N HIS A 96 13.84 4.47 15.25
CA HIS A 96 14.80 4.08 16.29
C HIS A 96 15.54 2.83 15.82
N SER A 97 16.87 2.92 15.69
CA SER A 97 17.74 1.76 15.57
C SER A 97 18.09 1.23 16.97
N SER A 98 17.86 -0.06 17.20
CA SER A 98 18.43 -0.79 18.32
C SER A 98 19.08 -2.08 17.81
N SER A 99 20.37 -1.99 17.49
CA SER A 99 21.19 -3.18 17.29
C SER A 99 21.46 -3.83 18.63
N SER A 100 21.19 -5.14 18.75
CA SER A 100 21.73 -5.95 19.84
C SER A 100 21.92 -7.39 19.38
N ASP A 101 23.13 -7.70 18.89
CA ASP A 101 23.59 -9.08 18.74
C ASP A 101 23.65 -9.75 20.11
N ILE A 102 22.95 -10.87 20.29
CA ILE A 102 23.29 -11.86 21.32
C ILE A 102 23.20 -13.26 20.70
N LEU A 103 24.36 -13.81 20.40
CA LEU A 103 24.56 -15.26 20.31
C LEU A 103 24.66 -15.82 21.73
N LEU A 104 23.94 -16.91 22.01
CA LEU A 104 24.39 -17.87 23.02
C LEU A 104 23.74 -19.24 22.79
N ASP A 105 24.58 -20.21 22.43
CA ASP A 105 24.25 -21.62 22.45
C ASP A 105 24.15 -22.15 23.90
N TYR A 106 23.53 -23.32 24.02
CA TYR A 106 24.04 -24.50 24.73
C TYR A 106 23.21 -25.08 25.90
N LEU A 107 22.75 -26.30 25.62
CA LEU A 107 22.44 -27.45 26.48
C LEU A 107 21.18 -27.58 27.36
N ILE A 108 20.58 -28.74 27.12
CA ILE A 108 19.71 -29.55 27.98
C ILE A 108 20.54 -30.22 29.09
N THR A 109 20.01 -30.31 30.31
CA THR A 109 20.03 -31.55 31.12
C THR A 109 18.95 -31.49 32.21
N SER A 110 18.59 -32.65 32.74
CA SER A 110 17.56 -32.86 33.76
C SER A 110 17.96 -32.30 35.13
N ASP A 111 16.98 -32.15 36.03
CA ASP A 111 16.86 -33.09 37.14
C ASP A 111 15.49 -33.02 37.85
N ILE A 112 15.18 -34.13 38.51
CA ILE A 112 13.96 -34.36 39.30
C ILE A 112 14.32 -34.11 40.76
N GLU A 113 13.49 -33.40 41.51
CA GLU A 113 13.25 -33.81 42.90
C GLU A 113 11.88 -33.38 43.42
N SER A 114 11.30 -34.28 44.20
CA SER A 114 9.99 -34.15 44.84
C SER A 114 10.15 -33.65 46.25
N GLU A 115 9.18 -32.91 46.78
CA GLU A 115 8.81 -33.10 48.18
C GLU A 115 7.31 -32.89 48.40
N ALA A 116 6.71 -33.83 49.14
CA ALA A 116 5.32 -33.77 49.55
C ALA A 116 5.28 -33.59 51.07
N SER A 117 4.34 -32.81 51.58
CA SER A 117 4.02 -32.79 53.01
C SER A 117 2.52 -32.77 53.23
N SER A 118 2.08 -33.65 54.13
CA SER A 118 0.70 -34.02 54.36
C SER A 118 0.13 -33.37 55.62
N THR A 119 -1.21 -33.29 55.70
CA THR A 119 -1.93 -33.44 56.97
C THR A 119 -3.40 -33.81 56.68
N SER A 120 -4.00 -34.64 57.53
CA SER A 120 -5.35 -35.19 57.36
C SER A 120 -6.13 -35.21 58.69
N ALA A 121 -7.45 -35.07 58.63
CA ALA A 121 -8.47 -35.52 59.63
C ALA A 121 -9.87 -35.01 59.17
N THR A 122 -10.81 -35.84 58.66
CA THR A 122 -11.84 -36.65 59.37
C THR A 122 -12.90 -35.84 60.15
N ALA A 123 -14.23 -36.11 60.10
CA ALA A 123 -15.06 -37.09 59.36
C ALA A 123 -16.57 -36.75 59.52
N SER A 124 -17.49 -37.44 58.79
CA SER A 124 -18.92 -37.75 59.11
C SER A 124 -19.90 -36.60 59.49
N GLU A 125 -21.21 -36.52 59.21
CA GLU A 125 -22.30 -37.24 58.50
C GLU A 125 -23.56 -36.31 58.63
N ASP A 126 -24.71 -36.38 57.94
CA ASP A 126 -25.32 -37.34 57.01
C ASP A 126 -26.40 -36.66 56.08
N LEU A 127 -27.07 -37.44 55.22
CA LEU A 127 -28.43 -37.29 54.61
C LEU A 127 -29.14 -35.91 54.53
N ASP A 128 -29.52 -35.48 53.30
CA ASP A 128 -30.88 -35.72 52.79
C ASP A 128 -31.00 -35.56 51.25
N SER A 129 -32.03 -36.14 50.64
CA SER A 129 -32.24 -36.20 49.19
C SER A 129 -33.12 -35.07 48.62
N ILE A 130 -32.90 -34.67 47.36
CA ILE A 130 -33.96 -34.49 46.34
C ILE A 130 -33.36 -34.33 44.93
N ASP A 131 -34.10 -34.87 43.96
CA ASP A 131 -33.84 -34.95 42.53
C ASP A 131 -33.97 -33.60 41.78
N SER A 132 -33.02 -33.29 40.90
CA SER A 132 -33.33 -32.72 39.58
C SER A 132 -32.15 -32.84 38.62
N THR A 133 -32.35 -33.53 37.50
CA THR A 133 -31.42 -33.64 36.36
C THR A 133 -31.02 -32.29 35.76
N GLN A 134 -29.71 -32.03 35.63
CA GLN A 134 -29.16 -31.24 34.54
C GLN A 134 -27.72 -31.66 34.21
N SER A 135 -27.55 -32.31 33.05
CA SER A 135 -26.26 -32.65 32.48
C SER A 135 -25.52 -31.38 32.07
N THR A 136 -24.45 -31.06 32.77
CA THR A 136 -23.49 -30.01 32.36
C THR A 136 -22.60 -30.59 31.28
N GLU A 137 -22.99 -30.42 30.01
CA GLU A 137 -22.08 -30.64 28.90
C GLU A 137 -20.99 -29.55 28.93
N GLN A 138 -19.77 -29.99 29.19
CA GLN A 138 -18.59 -29.16 29.27
C GLN A 138 -18.10 -28.88 27.83
N GLU A 139 -18.64 -27.85 27.19
CA GLU A 139 -18.25 -27.48 25.82
C GLU A 139 -16.74 -27.24 25.71
N SER A 140 -16.09 -28.05 24.87
CA SER A 140 -14.70 -27.87 24.47
C SER A 140 -14.62 -26.81 23.36
N PRO A 141 -13.82 -25.74 23.48
CA PRO A 141 -13.65 -24.77 22.42
C PRO A 141 -12.74 -25.33 21.32
N SER A 142 -13.33 -26.08 20.38
CA SER A 142 -12.67 -26.52 19.14
C SER A 142 -13.52 -26.26 17.89
N GLU A 143 -14.45 -25.31 17.95
CA GLU A 143 -15.03 -24.71 16.75
C GLU A 143 -13.98 -23.82 16.09
N GLY A 144 -13.47 -24.23 14.93
CA GLY A 144 -12.62 -23.37 14.12
C GLY A 144 -13.44 -22.18 13.59
N TYR A 145 -12.82 -21.00 13.56
CA TYR A 145 -13.39 -19.75 13.02
C TYR A 145 -13.53 -19.78 11.48
N ASN A 146 -14.18 -20.82 10.94
CA ASN A 146 -14.17 -21.19 9.52
C ASN A 146 -15.52 -21.78 9.11
N ASN A 147 -16.57 -20.96 8.97
CA ASN A 147 -17.83 -21.37 8.34
C ASN A 147 -18.65 -20.18 7.77
N LEU A 148 -18.02 -19.38 6.90
CA LEU A 148 -18.76 -18.69 5.86
C LEU A 148 -18.78 -19.61 4.62
N ALA A 149 -19.97 -20.02 4.19
CA ALA A 149 -20.12 -20.76 2.93
C ALA A 149 -19.74 -19.89 1.72
N GLU A 150 -19.98 -18.58 1.82
CA GLU A 150 -19.47 -17.53 0.93
C GLU A 150 -19.10 -16.31 1.79
N PRO A 151 -17.95 -15.64 1.55
CA PRO A 151 -17.53 -14.47 2.31
C PRO A 151 -18.41 -13.24 2.01
N LEU A 152 -18.65 -12.38 3.01
CA LEU A 152 -19.46 -11.17 2.86
C LEU A 152 -18.81 -10.13 1.92
N LEU A 153 -17.47 -10.06 1.92
CA LEU A 153 -16.67 -9.26 1.00
C LEU A 153 -15.52 -10.10 0.44
N TRP A 154 -15.16 -9.91 -0.84
CA TRP A 154 -14.06 -10.66 -1.47
C TRP A 154 -12.74 -10.45 -0.74
N GLY A 155 -12.44 -9.21 -0.34
CA GLY A 155 -11.24 -8.84 0.40
C GLY A 155 -11.35 -7.48 1.09
N LEU A 156 -10.48 -7.25 2.07
CA LEU A 156 -10.33 -5.96 2.75
C LEU A 156 -8.87 -5.47 2.65
N THR A 157 -8.65 -4.16 2.57
CA THR A 157 -7.35 -3.58 2.91
C THR A 157 -7.20 -3.56 4.44
N TYR A 158 -6.01 -3.92 4.94
CA TYR A 158 -5.78 -4.08 6.37
C TYR A 158 -4.48 -3.39 6.81
N SER A 159 -4.66 -2.35 7.63
CA SER A 159 -3.58 -1.60 8.28
C SER A 159 -3.72 -1.76 9.80
N PRO A 160 -2.88 -2.57 10.48
CA PRO A 160 -3.12 -3.00 11.86
C PRO A 160 -2.68 -1.97 12.91
N TYR A 161 -2.03 -0.86 12.52
CA TYR A 161 -1.56 0.23 13.39
C TYR A 161 -2.53 0.58 14.51
N ASN A 162 -1.99 0.85 15.71
CA ASN A 162 -2.80 1.35 16.83
C ASN A 162 -3.39 2.73 16.50
N ILE A 163 -4.39 3.17 17.27
CA ILE A 163 -5.12 4.44 17.06
C ILE A 163 -4.17 5.67 17.00
N ASN A 164 -3.04 5.61 17.70
CA ASN A 164 -2.00 6.65 17.72
C ASN A 164 -0.89 6.47 16.66
N GLY A 165 -1.04 5.52 15.72
CA GLY A 165 -0.05 5.17 14.71
C GLY A 165 1.12 4.30 15.18
N SER A 166 1.17 3.87 16.44
CA SER A 166 2.21 2.95 16.89
C SER A 166 2.01 1.52 16.38
N CYS A 167 3.10 0.76 16.34
CA CYS A 167 3.08 -0.64 15.93
C CYS A 167 2.18 -1.49 16.84
N PRO A 168 1.34 -2.38 16.29
CA PRO A 168 0.53 -3.31 17.06
C PRO A 168 1.39 -4.45 17.62
N ASP A 169 0.86 -5.18 18.60
CA ASP A 169 1.41 -6.46 19.06
C ASP A 169 0.66 -7.66 18.47
N LEU A 170 1.18 -8.88 18.73
CA LEU A 170 0.59 -10.11 18.23
C LEU A 170 -0.83 -10.35 18.78
N ALA A 171 -1.11 -9.97 20.03
CA ALA A 171 -2.42 -10.14 20.65
C ALA A 171 -3.47 -9.25 19.96
N THR A 172 -3.11 -8.00 19.69
CA THR A 172 -3.90 -7.03 18.93
C THR A 172 -4.20 -7.56 17.54
N VAL A 173 -3.18 -7.93 16.76
CA VAL A 173 -3.37 -8.49 15.40
C VAL A 173 -4.23 -9.76 15.44
N SER A 174 -3.97 -10.69 16.35
CA SER A 174 -4.76 -11.93 16.47
C SER A 174 -6.25 -11.65 16.73
N SER A 175 -6.56 -10.76 17.67
CA SER A 175 -7.95 -10.38 17.99
C SER A 175 -8.67 -9.70 16.82
N GLN A 176 -7.94 -8.95 15.99
CA GLN A 176 -8.47 -8.29 14.79
C GLN A 176 -8.72 -9.30 13.67
N LEU A 177 -7.77 -10.21 13.39
CA LEU A 177 -7.92 -11.19 12.31
C LEU A 177 -9.07 -12.19 12.56
N LEU A 178 -9.36 -12.55 13.82
CA LEU A 178 -10.53 -13.36 14.17
C LEU A 178 -11.87 -12.68 13.81
N LYS A 179 -11.90 -11.33 13.81
CA LYS A 179 -13.06 -10.54 13.37
C LYS A 179 -13.06 -10.33 11.84
N VAL A 180 -11.90 -10.12 11.22
CA VAL A 180 -11.77 -10.01 9.75
C VAL A 180 -12.23 -11.28 9.04
N ALA A 181 -11.89 -12.46 9.59
CA ALA A 181 -12.28 -13.76 9.04
C ALA A 181 -13.80 -14.01 9.04
N GLN A 182 -14.57 -13.25 9.83
CA GLN A 182 -16.05 -13.26 9.83
C GLN A 182 -16.65 -12.40 8.71
N VAL A 183 -15.81 -11.72 7.92
CA VAL A 183 -16.23 -10.85 6.80
C VAL A 183 -15.62 -11.32 5.48
N THR A 184 -14.35 -11.74 5.48
CA THR A 184 -13.60 -12.04 4.26
C THR A 184 -12.54 -13.13 4.43
N GLY A 185 -12.22 -13.80 3.32
CA GLY A 185 -11.10 -14.73 3.19
C GLY A 185 -9.78 -14.08 2.73
N ASN A 186 -9.75 -12.79 2.37
CA ASN A 186 -8.57 -12.14 1.80
C ASN A 186 -8.26 -10.79 2.44
N ILE A 187 -6.98 -10.53 2.74
CA ILE A 187 -6.50 -9.20 3.15
C ILE A 187 -5.37 -8.69 2.24
N ARG A 188 -5.36 -7.38 2.00
CA ARG A 188 -4.28 -6.66 1.34
C ARG A 188 -3.48 -5.82 2.34
N LEU A 189 -2.16 -5.90 2.24
CA LEU A 189 -1.20 -5.10 2.98
C LEU A 189 -0.46 -4.14 2.04
N TYR A 190 0.03 -3.03 2.58
CA TYR A 190 0.78 -2.01 1.83
C TYR A 190 2.31 -2.18 1.90
N SER A 191 2.80 -2.87 2.92
CA SER A 191 4.22 -2.94 3.30
C SER A 191 4.45 -4.12 4.27
N THR A 192 5.68 -4.32 4.74
CA THR A 192 5.95 -5.17 5.93
C THR A 192 6.07 -4.38 7.24
N ASP A 193 5.77 -3.07 7.20
CA ASP A 193 5.96 -2.13 8.31
C ASP A 193 5.44 -2.62 9.67
N CYS A 194 6.10 -2.23 10.76
CA CYS A 194 5.79 -2.73 12.11
C CYS A 194 5.80 -4.27 12.25
N SER A 195 6.55 -4.98 11.39
CA SER A 195 6.50 -6.45 11.25
C SER A 195 5.09 -7.00 11.00
N GLN A 196 4.19 -6.22 10.39
CA GLN A 196 2.78 -6.60 10.25
C GLN A 196 2.61 -7.94 9.55
N LEU A 197 3.38 -8.21 8.49
CA LEU A 197 3.34 -9.48 7.78
C LEU A 197 3.69 -10.68 8.69
N ARG A 198 4.70 -10.52 9.56
CA ARG A 198 5.11 -11.56 10.52
C ARG A 198 4.02 -11.80 11.56
N LEU A 199 3.48 -10.73 12.15
CA LEU A 199 2.42 -10.82 13.15
C LEU A 199 1.15 -11.47 12.58
N ILE A 200 0.80 -11.13 11.33
CA ILE A 200 -0.37 -11.67 10.62
C ILE A 200 -0.18 -13.15 10.31
N VAL A 201 0.97 -13.56 9.77
CA VAL A 201 1.25 -14.98 9.48
C VAL A 201 1.28 -15.79 10.77
N GLN A 202 1.88 -15.28 11.85
CA GLN A 202 1.85 -15.91 13.17
C GLN A 202 0.42 -16.07 13.70
N ALA A 203 -0.40 -15.01 13.66
CA ALA A 203 -1.79 -15.04 14.11
C ALA A 203 -2.65 -16.05 13.31
N ILE A 204 -2.51 -16.06 11.97
CA ILE A 204 -3.20 -17.01 11.09
C ILE A 204 -2.81 -18.45 11.42
N SER A 205 -1.50 -18.73 11.57
CA SER A 205 -1.00 -20.07 11.90
C SER A 205 -1.43 -20.54 13.29
N ASN A 206 -1.36 -19.66 14.31
CA ASN A 206 -1.68 -20.00 15.69
C ASN A 206 -3.17 -20.33 15.90
N ALA A 207 -4.07 -19.66 15.18
CA ALA A 207 -5.52 -19.82 15.31
C ALA A 207 -6.19 -20.55 14.12
N ASN A 208 -5.41 -21.09 13.18
CA ASN A 208 -5.88 -21.77 11.97
C ASN A 208 -6.96 -20.98 11.18
N ILE A 209 -6.72 -19.68 11.00
CA ILE A 209 -7.66 -18.75 10.36
C ILE A 209 -7.62 -18.98 8.84
N ASN A 210 -8.78 -19.19 8.19
CA ASN A 210 -8.82 -19.29 6.72
C ASN A 210 -8.74 -17.91 6.03
N LEU A 211 -7.60 -17.24 6.19
CA LEU A 211 -7.31 -15.94 5.59
C LEU A 211 -6.10 -16.04 4.66
N LYS A 212 -6.14 -15.35 3.52
CA LYS A 212 -5.05 -15.25 2.54
C LYS A 212 -4.52 -13.83 2.46
N ILE A 213 -3.23 -13.69 2.15
CA ILE A 213 -2.49 -12.44 2.23
C ILE A 213 -2.05 -12.01 0.83
N TYR A 214 -2.37 -10.78 0.48
CA TYR A 214 -1.79 -10.07 -0.65
C TYR A 214 -0.86 -9.01 -0.08
N ALA A 215 0.43 -9.33 -0.06
CA ALA A 215 1.45 -8.52 0.60
C ALA A 215 1.83 -7.29 -0.24
N GLY A 216 2.41 -6.29 0.41
CA GLY A 216 2.95 -5.11 -0.25
C GLY A 216 4.42 -4.90 0.11
N ILE A 217 5.17 -4.31 -0.81
CA ILE A 217 6.52 -3.79 -0.63
C ILE A 217 6.45 -2.27 -0.84
N TRP A 218 6.77 -1.49 0.19
CA TRP A 218 6.72 -0.02 0.10
C TRP A 218 7.96 0.55 -0.59
N ILE A 219 7.77 1.35 -1.64
CA ILE A 219 8.88 1.88 -2.46
C ILE A 219 8.93 3.41 -2.59
N SER A 220 7.93 4.16 -2.09
CA SER A 220 7.93 5.64 -2.15
C SER A 220 9.12 6.29 -1.42
N ASN A 221 9.82 5.56 -0.55
CA ASN A 221 11.02 6.00 0.18
C ASN A 221 12.34 5.47 -0.45
N GLY A 222 12.27 4.92 -1.67
CA GLY A 222 13.42 4.44 -2.46
C GLY A 222 13.92 3.04 -2.10
N ALA A 223 14.96 2.61 -2.81
CA ALA A 223 15.51 1.25 -2.79
C ALA A 223 15.83 0.71 -1.38
N THR A 224 16.32 1.55 -0.44
CA THR A 224 16.60 1.11 0.93
C THR A 224 15.34 0.60 1.65
N ARG A 225 14.19 1.28 1.47
CA ARG A 225 12.93 0.86 2.06
C ARG A 225 12.38 -0.39 1.35
N MET A 226 12.44 -0.41 0.02
CA MET A 226 12.07 -1.58 -0.78
C MET A 226 12.84 -2.83 -0.35
N ASN A 227 14.16 -2.74 -0.20
CA ASN A 227 15.01 -3.86 0.19
C ASN A 227 14.69 -4.34 1.62
N SER A 228 14.46 -3.41 2.56
CA SER A 228 14.05 -3.76 3.93
C SER A 228 12.73 -4.53 3.95
N ASP A 229 11.72 -4.06 3.20
CA ASP A 229 10.43 -4.73 3.09
C ASP A 229 10.57 -6.12 2.40
N LEU A 230 11.41 -6.21 1.36
CA LEU A 230 11.65 -7.43 0.59
C LEU A 230 12.42 -8.49 1.38
N ASP A 231 13.41 -8.10 2.19
CA ASP A 231 14.16 -9.02 3.05
C ASP A 231 13.28 -9.59 4.17
N GLU A 232 12.42 -8.78 4.79
CA GLU A 232 11.43 -9.29 5.76
C GLU A 232 10.40 -10.21 5.08
N PHE A 233 9.89 -9.85 3.89
CA PHE A 233 8.99 -10.70 3.11
C PHE A 233 9.61 -12.07 2.79
N VAL A 234 10.83 -12.10 2.26
CA VAL A 234 11.55 -13.35 1.91
C VAL A 234 11.82 -14.19 3.16
N SER A 235 12.21 -13.55 4.27
CA SER A 235 12.44 -14.23 5.54
C SER A 235 11.18 -14.94 6.05
N ILE A 236 10.04 -14.22 6.09
CA ILE A 236 8.76 -14.77 6.53
C ILE A 236 8.27 -15.89 5.60
N ALA A 237 8.33 -15.67 4.27
CA ALA A 237 7.90 -16.67 3.29
C ALA A 237 8.72 -17.96 3.35
N LYS A 238 9.99 -17.90 3.74
CA LYS A 238 10.86 -19.07 3.96
C LYS A 238 10.66 -19.71 5.33
N GLN A 239 10.40 -18.93 6.38
CA GLN A 239 10.20 -19.43 7.75
C GLN A 239 8.83 -20.12 7.94
N TYR A 240 7.75 -19.55 7.41
CA TYR A 240 6.37 -20.04 7.61
C TYR A 240 5.79 -20.71 6.36
N GLY A 241 6.51 -20.68 5.23
CA GLY A 241 6.00 -21.08 3.92
C GLY A 241 5.18 -19.98 3.25
N SER A 242 5.08 -20.04 1.93
CA SER A 242 4.41 -19.03 1.10
C SER A 242 2.95 -19.34 0.76
N SER A 243 2.36 -20.43 1.27
CA SER A 243 1.03 -20.92 0.84
C SER A 243 -0.13 -19.95 1.14
N LEU A 244 0.01 -19.14 2.19
CA LEU A 244 -0.92 -18.07 2.57
C LEU A 244 -0.82 -16.85 1.66
N ILE A 245 0.32 -16.63 1.00
CA ILE A 245 0.61 -15.45 0.20
C ILE A 245 0.13 -15.69 -1.24
N LYS A 246 -0.76 -14.82 -1.73
CA LYS A 246 -1.40 -14.93 -3.06
C LYS A 246 -0.94 -13.88 -4.07
N GLY A 247 -0.16 -12.91 -3.63
CA GLY A 247 0.53 -11.99 -4.50
C GLY A 247 1.35 -10.97 -3.71
N LEU A 248 2.19 -10.24 -4.45
CA LEU A 248 3.06 -9.18 -3.93
C LEU A 248 2.90 -7.91 -4.77
N SER A 249 2.34 -6.86 -4.17
CA SER A 249 2.31 -5.51 -4.75
C SER A 249 3.66 -4.84 -4.52
N VAL A 250 4.28 -4.31 -5.58
CA VAL A 250 5.49 -3.49 -5.51
C VAL A 250 5.07 -2.04 -5.72
N GLY A 251 4.98 -1.29 -4.62
CA GLY A 251 4.45 0.07 -4.60
C GLY A 251 2.91 0.16 -4.56
N ASN A 252 2.47 1.40 -4.36
CA ASN A 252 1.07 1.81 -4.40
C ASN A 252 0.94 3.26 -4.90
N GLU A 253 0.38 3.45 -6.09
CA GLU A 253 0.14 4.74 -6.74
C GLU A 253 1.40 5.60 -6.95
N GLU A 254 2.54 4.94 -7.19
CA GLU A 254 3.84 5.60 -7.28
C GLU A 254 3.93 6.55 -8.47
N VAL A 255 3.26 6.22 -9.59
CA VAL A 255 3.25 7.08 -10.79
C VAL A 255 2.46 8.36 -10.51
N SER A 256 1.32 8.26 -9.82
CA SER A 256 0.53 9.44 -9.40
C SER A 256 1.32 10.36 -8.44
N LYS A 257 2.19 9.77 -7.61
CA LYS A 257 3.10 10.46 -6.69
C LYS A 257 4.33 11.05 -7.37
N GLY A 258 4.47 10.89 -8.69
CA GLY A 258 5.56 11.45 -9.50
C GLY A 258 6.78 10.54 -9.68
N MET A 259 6.69 9.24 -9.35
CA MET A 259 7.72 8.28 -9.75
C MET A 259 7.66 8.07 -11.26
N GLY A 260 8.80 8.20 -11.95
CA GLY A 260 8.88 7.86 -13.36
C GLY A 260 8.60 6.37 -13.59
N GLU A 261 7.70 6.05 -14.51
CA GLU A 261 7.30 4.66 -14.82
C GLU A 261 8.49 3.69 -15.04
N PRO A 262 9.58 4.06 -15.74
CA PRO A 262 10.75 3.17 -15.88
C PRO A 262 11.39 2.78 -14.54
N THR A 263 11.34 3.66 -13.52
CA THR A 263 11.85 3.38 -12.17
C THR A 263 10.96 2.38 -11.44
N LEU A 264 9.65 2.47 -11.61
CA LEU A 264 8.71 1.48 -11.07
C LEU A 264 8.90 0.11 -11.72
N ILE A 265 9.08 0.08 -13.04
CA ILE A 265 9.40 -1.14 -13.80
C ILE A 265 10.72 -1.78 -13.33
N GLU A 266 11.76 -0.96 -13.11
CA GLU A 266 13.05 -1.39 -12.55
C GLU A 266 12.88 -2.07 -11.19
N TYR A 267 12.13 -1.46 -10.26
CA TYR A 267 11.85 -2.06 -8.95
C TYR A 267 11.03 -3.36 -9.03
N ILE A 268 10.01 -3.43 -9.89
CA ILE A 268 9.24 -4.66 -10.14
C ILE A 268 10.16 -5.80 -10.62
N ASN A 269 11.09 -5.50 -11.54
CA ASN A 269 12.03 -6.48 -12.07
C ASN A 269 13.09 -6.92 -11.03
N GLN A 270 13.54 -6.01 -10.16
CA GLN A 270 14.45 -6.34 -9.06
C GLN A 270 13.78 -7.28 -8.03
N VAL A 271 12.54 -6.98 -7.62
CA VAL A 271 11.74 -7.84 -6.74
C VAL A 271 11.51 -9.21 -7.39
N ARG A 272 11.14 -9.26 -8.68
CA ARG A 272 10.94 -10.51 -9.43
C ARG A 272 12.20 -11.37 -9.49
N SER A 273 13.35 -10.75 -9.77
CA SER A 273 14.64 -11.44 -9.82
C SER A 273 15.05 -12.01 -8.45
N ARG A 274 14.77 -11.26 -7.37
CA ARG A 274 15.01 -11.74 -5.99
C ARG A 274 14.11 -12.93 -5.66
N LEU A 275 12.79 -12.86 -5.91
CA LEU A 275 11.89 -13.98 -5.63
C LEU A 275 12.25 -15.24 -6.42
N GLN A 276 12.65 -15.10 -7.70
CA GLN A 276 13.16 -16.24 -8.48
C GLN A 276 14.39 -16.88 -7.84
N THR A 277 15.37 -16.07 -7.42
CA THR A 277 16.61 -16.53 -6.76
C THR A 277 16.33 -17.25 -5.43
N GLU A 278 15.33 -16.79 -4.67
CA GLU A 278 14.95 -17.31 -3.36
C GLU A 278 14.00 -18.52 -3.42
N GLY A 279 13.64 -19.01 -4.62
CA GLY A 279 12.69 -20.12 -4.79
C GLY A 279 11.22 -19.74 -4.56
N LEU A 280 10.90 -18.45 -4.62
CA LEU A 280 9.57 -17.85 -4.41
C LEU A 280 8.93 -17.33 -5.72
N GLY A 281 9.50 -17.68 -6.87
CA GLY A 281 9.08 -17.19 -8.20
C GLY A 281 7.67 -17.61 -8.66
N HIS A 282 6.97 -18.44 -7.89
CA HIS A 282 5.55 -18.80 -8.10
C HIS A 282 4.57 -17.77 -7.52
N ILE A 283 5.03 -16.80 -6.72
CA ILE A 283 4.19 -15.74 -6.16
C ILE A 283 3.93 -14.68 -7.24
N PRO A 284 2.67 -14.37 -7.60
CA PRO A 284 2.36 -13.32 -8.59
C PRO A 284 2.81 -11.93 -8.10
N ILE A 285 3.46 -11.17 -8.98
CA ILE A 285 3.97 -9.82 -8.71
C ILE A 285 3.20 -8.81 -9.57
N TYR A 286 2.84 -7.67 -8.97
CA TYR A 286 2.16 -6.57 -9.65
C TYR A 286 2.52 -5.23 -9.00
N THR A 287 2.13 -4.10 -9.62
CA THR A 287 1.95 -2.83 -8.91
C THR A 287 0.47 -2.54 -8.74
N THR A 288 0.13 -1.63 -7.82
CA THR A 288 -1.21 -1.06 -7.71
C THR A 288 -1.13 0.43 -8.07
N GLU A 289 -1.81 0.86 -9.13
CA GLU A 289 -1.88 2.29 -9.52
C GLU A 289 -3.35 2.72 -9.69
N GLN A 290 -3.60 4.02 -9.83
CA GLN A 290 -4.89 4.48 -10.34
C GLN A 290 -5.01 4.12 -11.83
N ASP A 291 -6.22 3.90 -12.34
CA ASP A 291 -6.45 3.52 -13.75
C ASP A 291 -5.87 4.51 -14.77
N ALA A 292 -5.97 5.81 -14.50
CA ALA A 292 -5.35 6.86 -15.32
C ALA A 292 -3.81 6.80 -15.40
N HIS A 293 -3.17 6.04 -14.50
CA HIS A 293 -1.71 5.88 -14.40
C HIS A 293 -1.23 4.46 -14.71
N PHE A 294 -2.12 3.52 -15.02
CA PHE A 294 -1.74 2.13 -15.32
C PHE A 294 -1.55 1.90 -16.82
N SER A 295 -0.31 2.00 -17.31
CA SER A 295 -0.01 1.80 -18.74
C SER A 295 0.12 0.33 -19.16
N SER A 296 0.09 0.08 -20.47
CA SER A 296 0.42 -1.24 -21.04
C SER A 296 1.87 -1.68 -20.76
N ALA A 297 2.79 -0.76 -20.50
CA ALA A 297 4.18 -1.08 -20.16
C ALA A 297 4.28 -1.63 -18.72
N LEU A 298 3.57 -1.02 -17.76
CA LEU A 298 3.36 -1.61 -16.43
C LEU A 298 2.63 -2.95 -16.52
N ALA A 299 1.59 -3.04 -17.37
CA ALA A 299 0.84 -4.27 -17.57
C ALA A 299 1.73 -5.42 -18.07
N ASN A 300 2.73 -5.15 -18.91
CA ASN A 300 3.65 -6.17 -19.40
C ASN A 300 4.48 -6.83 -18.29
N VAL A 301 4.92 -6.07 -17.27
CA VAL A 301 5.77 -6.59 -16.17
C VAL A 301 5.01 -7.11 -14.95
N CYS A 302 3.69 -6.90 -14.89
CA CYS A 302 2.82 -7.43 -13.83
C CYS A 302 2.17 -8.76 -14.22
N ASP A 303 1.89 -9.63 -13.24
CA ASP A 303 1.14 -10.89 -13.44
C ASP A 303 -0.38 -10.69 -13.29
N VAL A 304 -0.78 -9.63 -12.56
CA VAL A 304 -2.16 -9.17 -12.35
C VAL A 304 -2.19 -7.65 -12.55
N ILE A 305 -3.26 -7.12 -13.12
CA ILE A 305 -3.48 -5.67 -13.23
C ILE A 305 -4.32 -5.23 -12.05
N GLN A 306 -3.73 -4.56 -11.07
CA GLN A 306 -4.44 -4.09 -9.89
C GLN A 306 -4.61 -2.57 -9.94
N VAL A 307 -5.86 -2.10 -9.91
CA VAL A 307 -6.18 -0.66 -10.01
C VAL A 307 -6.99 -0.14 -8.83
N ASN A 308 -6.55 0.96 -8.23
CA ASN A 308 -7.32 1.69 -7.22
C ASN A 308 -8.38 2.55 -7.92
N LEU A 309 -9.65 2.37 -7.53
CA LEU A 309 -10.83 2.96 -8.17
C LEU A 309 -11.73 3.61 -7.11
N GLN A 310 -11.26 4.68 -6.51
CA GLN A 310 -11.92 5.35 -5.39
C GLN A 310 -12.85 6.49 -5.88
N THR A 311 -14.04 6.13 -6.37
CA THR A 311 -15.01 7.09 -6.95
C THR A 311 -15.61 8.10 -5.97
N VAL A 312 -15.34 7.94 -4.67
CA VAL A 312 -15.66 8.90 -3.60
C VAL A 312 -14.93 10.25 -3.76
N PHE A 313 -13.76 10.27 -4.43
CA PHE A 313 -13.00 11.50 -4.69
C PHE A 313 -13.41 12.19 -6.01
N ASP A 314 -14.18 11.51 -6.87
CA ASP A 314 -14.59 12.06 -8.17
C ASP A 314 -15.65 13.16 -7.97
N SER A 315 -15.46 14.31 -8.61
CA SER A 315 -16.30 15.51 -8.42
C SER A 315 -17.68 15.43 -9.07
N THR A 316 -18.00 14.33 -9.74
CA THR A 316 -19.15 14.20 -10.67
C THR A 316 -20.25 13.25 -10.23
N PHE A 317 -19.97 12.26 -9.36
CA PHE A 317 -20.95 11.22 -9.01
C PHE A 317 -21.76 11.60 -7.78
N THR A 318 -23.05 11.86 -8.00
CA THR A 318 -23.97 12.39 -6.97
C THR A 318 -24.62 11.28 -6.15
N SER A 319 -24.65 10.05 -6.67
CA SER A 319 -25.24 8.89 -6.00
C SER A 319 -24.30 7.68 -5.92
N ILE A 320 -24.56 6.81 -4.94
CA ILE A 320 -23.86 5.55 -4.74
C ILE A 320 -23.98 4.63 -5.96
N THR A 321 -25.14 4.60 -6.63
CA THR A 321 -25.33 3.78 -7.84
C THR A 321 -24.46 4.27 -9.01
N GLU A 322 -24.34 5.58 -9.23
CA GLU A 322 -23.43 6.16 -10.22
C GLU A 322 -21.96 5.81 -9.88
N SER A 323 -21.59 5.97 -8.62
CA SER A 323 -20.24 5.71 -8.11
C SER A 323 -19.81 4.24 -8.30
N VAL A 324 -20.72 3.28 -8.04
CA VAL A 324 -20.47 1.84 -8.27
C VAL A 324 -20.41 1.49 -9.76
N ASN A 325 -21.32 2.03 -10.57
CA ASN A 325 -21.30 1.82 -12.02
C ASN A 325 -20.01 2.34 -12.66
N SER A 326 -19.52 3.50 -12.19
CA SER A 326 -18.25 4.08 -12.62
C SER A 326 -17.05 3.18 -12.29
N VAL A 327 -16.97 2.60 -11.09
CA VAL A 327 -15.91 1.63 -10.75
C VAL A 327 -15.90 0.44 -11.72
N LEU A 328 -17.06 -0.16 -12.01
CA LEU A 328 -17.13 -1.28 -12.94
C LEU A 328 -16.80 -0.86 -14.38
N GLN A 329 -17.22 0.33 -14.81
CA GLN A 329 -16.88 0.85 -16.14
C GLN A 329 -15.36 1.09 -16.28
N ARG A 330 -14.72 1.66 -15.26
CA ARG A 330 -13.27 1.89 -15.20
C ARG A 330 -12.50 0.56 -15.20
N ALA A 331 -12.91 -0.42 -14.37
CA ALA A 331 -12.35 -1.77 -14.37
C ALA A 331 -12.50 -2.48 -15.73
N ASN A 332 -13.67 -2.38 -16.37
CA ASN A 332 -13.92 -2.92 -17.71
C ASN A 332 -13.06 -2.24 -18.79
N SER A 333 -12.83 -0.93 -18.67
CA SER A 333 -11.91 -0.20 -19.57
C SER A 333 -10.47 -0.72 -19.44
N VAL A 334 -9.96 -0.86 -18.21
CA VAL A 334 -8.64 -1.44 -17.94
C VAL A 334 -8.53 -2.86 -18.49
N LYS A 335 -9.55 -3.70 -18.26
CA LYS A 335 -9.63 -5.08 -18.77
C LYS A 335 -9.58 -5.16 -20.30
N THR A 336 -10.25 -4.23 -20.99
CA THR A 336 -10.35 -4.21 -22.45
C THR A 336 -9.10 -3.63 -23.11
N ASN A 337 -8.57 -2.54 -22.55
CA ASN A 337 -7.58 -1.69 -23.23
C ASN A 337 -6.14 -1.91 -22.75
N ILE A 338 -5.94 -2.35 -21.51
CA ILE A 338 -4.62 -2.41 -20.86
C ILE A 338 -4.22 -3.86 -20.53
N ALA A 339 -5.16 -4.68 -20.06
CA ALA A 339 -4.81 -5.93 -19.38
C ALA A 339 -4.26 -7.05 -20.28
N ASN A 340 -4.49 -7.00 -21.60
CA ASN A 340 -3.96 -7.97 -22.57
C ASN A 340 -4.19 -9.45 -22.15
N GLY A 341 -5.41 -9.75 -21.69
CA GLY A 341 -5.81 -11.08 -21.20
C GLY A 341 -5.37 -11.44 -19.77
N LYS A 342 -4.58 -10.60 -19.09
CA LYS A 342 -4.22 -10.81 -17.67
C LYS A 342 -5.42 -10.52 -16.75
N PRO A 343 -5.49 -11.14 -15.55
CA PRO A 343 -6.53 -10.83 -14.56
C PRO A 343 -6.51 -9.35 -14.15
N VAL A 344 -7.68 -8.76 -13.94
CA VAL A 344 -7.86 -7.41 -13.40
C VAL A 344 -8.48 -7.50 -12.01
N ARG A 345 -7.89 -6.79 -11.03
CA ARG A 345 -8.38 -6.69 -9.66
C ARG A 345 -8.59 -5.23 -9.28
N ILE A 346 -9.66 -4.95 -8.54
CA ILE A 346 -9.89 -3.63 -7.94
C ILE A 346 -9.07 -3.55 -6.64
N GLY A 347 -7.98 -2.79 -6.66
CA GLY A 347 -7.00 -2.70 -5.58
C GLY A 347 -7.52 -2.05 -4.33
N GLU A 348 -8.36 -1.03 -4.50
CA GLU A 348 -9.11 -0.29 -3.48
C GLU A 348 -10.38 0.25 -4.10
N THR A 349 -11.48 0.14 -3.37
CA THR A 349 -12.64 1.02 -3.50
C THR A 349 -13.47 0.97 -2.22
N GLY A 350 -14.20 2.03 -1.89
CA GLY A 350 -14.91 2.14 -0.63
C GLY A 350 -15.58 3.49 -0.46
N TRP A 351 -16.20 3.71 0.70
CA TRP A 351 -16.93 4.94 0.97
C TRP A 351 -16.81 5.34 2.44
N SER A 352 -16.36 6.57 2.71
CA SER A 352 -16.24 7.06 4.07
C SER A 352 -17.60 7.34 4.71
N SER A 353 -17.74 6.97 5.98
CA SER A 353 -18.94 7.24 6.77
C SER A 353 -19.02 8.67 7.34
N ALA A 354 -18.00 9.50 7.12
CA ALA A 354 -17.92 10.86 7.64
C ALA A 354 -16.98 11.78 6.81
N GLY A 355 -17.01 13.07 7.10
CA GLY A 355 -16.20 14.08 6.42
C GLY A 355 -16.94 14.79 5.29
N ASN A 356 -16.19 15.44 4.39
CA ASN A 356 -16.75 16.14 3.24
C ASN A 356 -15.76 16.10 2.07
N ILE A 357 -16.02 15.21 1.09
CA ILE A 357 -15.30 15.07 -0.18
C ILE A 357 -16.34 14.71 -1.24
N GLY A 358 -16.15 15.21 -2.46
CA GLY A 358 -17.05 14.96 -3.59
C GLY A 358 -18.43 15.63 -3.42
N PRO A 359 -19.38 15.37 -4.34
CA PRO A 359 -20.71 15.95 -4.29
C PRO A 359 -21.73 15.07 -3.54
N SER A 360 -21.40 13.81 -3.22
CA SER A 360 -22.31 12.86 -2.58
C SER A 360 -22.01 12.72 -1.07
N PRO A 361 -23.01 12.67 -0.17
CA PRO A 361 -22.77 12.69 1.27
C PRO A 361 -21.92 11.53 1.81
N LEU A 362 -21.02 11.85 2.75
CA LEU A 362 -20.25 10.86 3.51
C LEU A 362 -20.97 10.54 4.82
N THR A 363 -21.76 9.47 4.81
CA THR A 363 -22.59 9.01 5.94
C THR A 363 -22.48 7.49 6.09
N LEU A 364 -22.76 6.97 7.30
CA LEU A 364 -22.84 5.53 7.55
C LEU A 364 -23.88 4.83 6.66
N GLU A 365 -25.01 5.47 6.37
CA GLU A 365 -26.02 4.97 5.43
C GLU A 365 -25.46 4.79 4.02
N ASN A 366 -24.70 5.77 3.53
CA ASN A 366 -24.06 5.69 2.22
C ASN A 366 -22.87 4.70 2.19
N GLU A 367 -22.12 4.54 3.28
CA GLU A 367 -21.12 3.47 3.42
C GLU A 367 -21.73 2.07 3.26
N ILE A 368 -22.80 1.79 4.01
CA ILE A 368 -23.54 0.52 3.93
C ILE A 368 -24.09 0.30 2.52
N ALA A 369 -24.75 1.32 1.97
CA ALA A 369 -25.32 1.25 0.62
C ALA A 369 -24.24 1.01 -0.44
N TYR A 370 -23.06 1.62 -0.30
CA TYR A 370 -21.92 1.41 -1.21
C TYR A 370 -21.40 -0.01 -1.09
N ALA A 371 -21.10 -0.49 0.13
CA ALA A 371 -20.61 -1.84 0.37
C ALA A 371 -21.57 -2.90 -0.19
N GLN A 372 -22.88 -2.74 0.05
CA GLN A 372 -23.90 -3.67 -0.43
C GLN A 372 -24.06 -3.64 -1.96
N LYS A 373 -24.13 -2.46 -2.58
CA LYS A 373 -24.25 -2.33 -4.05
C LYS A 373 -22.99 -2.80 -4.77
N PHE A 374 -21.82 -2.40 -4.27
CA PHE A 374 -20.55 -2.71 -4.90
C PHE A 374 -20.23 -4.20 -4.85
N LYS A 375 -20.37 -4.88 -3.70
CA LYS A 375 -20.05 -6.32 -3.59
C LYS A 375 -20.86 -7.16 -4.57
N CYS A 376 -22.14 -6.82 -4.77
CA CYS A 376 -23.04 -7.53 -5.67
C CYS A 376 -22.69 -7.28 -7.13
N ALA A 377 -22.53 -6.00 -7.50
CA ALA A 377 -22.17 -5.64 -8.87
C ALA A 377 -20.76 -6.17 -9.27
N ALA A 378 -19.82 -6.24 -8.32
CA ALA A 378 -18.51 -6.84 -8.51
C ALA A 378 -18.58 -8.38 -8.65
N ALA A 379 -19.42 -9.05 -7.85
CA ALA A 379 -19.65 -10.50 -7.95
C ALA A 379 -20.29 -10.88 -9.30
N ASP A 380 -21.35 -10.17 -9.72
CA ASP A 380 -22.03 -10.37 -11.00
C ASP A 380 -21.09 -10.16 -12.21
N ALA A 381 -20.16 -9.21 -12.09
CA ALA A 381 -19.15 -8.92 -13.11
C ALA A 381 -17.88 -9.81 -13.02
N GLY A 382 -17.77 -10.67 -11.98
CA GLY A 382 -16.63 -11.55 -11.76
C GLY A 382 -15.33 -10.83 -11.39
N TYR A 383 -15.39 -9.72 -10.66
CA TYR A 383 -14.22 -8.96 -10.20
C TYR A 383 -13.76 -9.36 -8.79
N GLU A 384 -12.47 -9.66 -8.68
CA GLU A 384 -11.74 -9.63 -7.41
C GLU A 384 -11.58 -8.16 -6.94
N TYR A 385 -11.72 -7.88 -5.64
CA TYR A 385 -11.59 -6.53 -5.09
C TYR A 385 -11.16 -6.47 -3.63
N PHE A 386 -10.38 -5.48 -3.22
CA PHE A 386 -10.27 -5.12 -1.79
C PHE A 386 -11.12 -3.90 -1.48
N TYR A 387 -12.05 -4.06 -0.54
CA TYR A 387 -12.80 -2.94 0.00
C TYR A 387 -11.89 -2.11 0.93
N PHE A 388 -11.91 -0.79 0.74
CA PHE A 388 -11.15 0.17 1.52
C PHE A 388 -12.08 0.76 2.61
N GLU A 389 -11.92 0.43 3.89
CA GLU A 389 -10.89 -0.44 4.49
C GLU A 389 -11.43 -1.32 5.64
N ALA A 390 -10.57 -2.09 6.29
CA ALA A 390 -10.97 -2.87 7.47
C ALA A 390 -11.43 -1.97 8.63
N LYS A 391 -10.62 -1.00 9.07
CA LYS A 391 -10.92 -0.20 10.28
C LYS A 391 -10.67 1.29 10.10
N ASN A 392 -11.45 2.13 10.78
CA ASN A 392 -11.28 3.58 10.76
C ASN A 392 -9.86 3.98 11.16
N ALA A 393 -9.11 4.55 10.21
CA ALA A 393 -7.70 4.90 10.32
C ALA A 393 -7.44 6.22 11.09
N LEU A 394 -7.86 6.30 12.36
CA LEU A 394 -7.60 7.49 13.22
C LEU A 394 -6.09 7.80 13.41
N TRP A 395 -5.21 6.86 13.06
CA TRP A 395 -3.76 7.07 13.02
C TRP A 395 -3.31 8.04 11.91
N LYS A 396 -4.13 8.27 10.88
CA LYS A 396 -3.95 9.30 9.84
C LYS A 396 -4.22 10.71 10.40
N GLN A 397 -3.55 11.07 11.49
CA GLN A 397 -3.73 12.37 12.13
C GLN A 397 -3.21 13.50 11.24
N GLY A 398 -4.02 14.54 11.08
CA GLY A 398 -3.75 15.64 10.15
C GLY A 398 -4.38 15.49 8.77
N GLU A 399 -4.83 14.28 8.42
CA GLU A 399 -5.60 14.04 7.19
C GLU A 399 -7.07 14.45 7.32
N ALA A 400 -7.74 14.59 6.17
CA ALA A 400 -9.16 14.89 6.10
C ALA A 400 -10.01 13.88 6.92
N THR A 401 -11.12 14.33 7.49
CA THR A 401 -12.01 13.47 8.30
C THR A 401 -12.48 12.22 7.54
N SER A 402 -12.62 12.30 6.22
CA SER A 402 -12.93 11.18 5.34
C SER A 402 -11.87 10.06 5.39
N GLU A 403 -10.59 10.41 5.28
CA GLU A 403 -9.46 9.47 5.31
C GLU A 403 -9.43 8.59 6.56
N GLN A 404 -10.02 9.09 7.66
CA GLN A 404 -10.06 8.44 8.96
C GLN A 404 -11.32 7.57 9.17
N ASN A 405 -12.27 7.55 8.22
CA ASN A 405 -13.62 6.98 8.41
C ASN A 405 -14.10 5.99 7.33
N PHE A 406 -13.18 5.41 6.58
CA PHE A 406 -13.42 4.38 5.54
C PHE A 406 -13.59 2.94 6.06
N GLY A 407 -13.29 2.66 7.32
CA GLY A 407 -13.25 1.29 7.80
C GLY A 407 -14.64 0.74 8.09
N ILE A 408 -14.96 -0.50 7.72
CA ILE A 408 -16.22 -1.16 8.13
C ILE A 408 -16.28 -1.45 9.65
N PHE A 409 -15.11 -1.57 10.29
CA PHE A 409 -14.93 -1.56 11.73
C PHE A 409 -14.54 -0.15 12.23
N SER A 410 -14.92 0.18 13.46
CA SER A 410 -14.41 1.35 14.18
C SER A 410 -12.90 1.22 14.47
N ALA A 411 -12.30 2.29 14.97
CA ALA A 411 -10.87 2.32 15.31
C ALA A 411 -10.49 1.25 16.37
N ASP A 412 -11.40 0.96 17.30
CA ASP A 412 -11.31 -0.10 18.31
C ASP A 412 -11.72 -1.50 17.80
N PHE A 413 -11.87 -1.65 16.47
CA PHE A 413 -12.24 -2.88 15.80
C PHE A 413 -13.63 -3.44 16.19
N MET A 414 -14.60 -2.56 16.45
CA MET A 414 -16.02 -2.93 16.63
C MET A 414 -16.79 -2.70 15.33
N PRO A 415 -17.73 -3.56 14.92
CA PRO A 415 -18.52 -3.32 13.70
C PRO A 415 -19.25 -1.97 13.78
N LYS A 416 -19.21 -1.16 12.71
CA LYS A 416 -19.97 0.11 12.64
C LYS A 416 -21.45 -0.09 12.34
N PHE A 417 -21.79 -1.23 11.75
CA PHE A 417 -23.13 -1.62 11.34
C PHE A 417 -23.30 -3.13 11.43
N ASP A 418 -24.54 -3.62 11.34
CA ASP A 418 -24.82 -5.05 11.29
C ASP A 418 -24.40 -5.63 9.93
N PHE A 419 -23.44 -6.54 9.93
CA PHE A 419 -22.94 -7.20 8.73
C PHE A 419 -23.98 -8.14 8.08
N SER A 420 -25.10 -8.45 8.74
CA SER A 420 -26.24 -9.12 8.09
C SER A 420 -26.78 -8.33 6.88
N LEU A 421 -26.62 -7.00 6.88
CA LEU A 421 -26.94 -6.11 5.77
C LEU A 421 -26.10 -6.38 4.51
N LEU A 422 -24.99 -7.11 4.65
CA LEU A 422 -24.14 -7.55 3.54
C LEU A 422 -24.37 -9.02 3.13
N SER A 423 -25.32 -9.74 3.76
CA SER A 423 -25.53 -11.17 3.50
C SER A 423 -26.17 -11.52 2.15
N SER A 424 -26.87 -10.56 1.52
CA SER A 424 -27.60 -10.81 0.27
C SER A 424 -27.21 -9.86 -0.87
N CYS A 425 -27.56 -10.29 -2.08
CA CYS A 425 -27.82 -9.47 -3.25
C CYS A 425 -29.30 -9.69 -3.60
#